data_AF-A0AAV1RKM5-F1
#
_entry.id   AF-A0AAV1RKM5-F1
#
_cell.length_a   1.000
_cell.length_b   1.000
_cell.length_c   1.000
_cell.angle_alpha   90.00
_cell.angle_beta   90.00
_cell.angle_gamma   90.00
#
_symmetry.space_group_name_H-M   'P 1'
#
loop_
_entity.id
_entity.type
_entity.pdbx_description
1 polymer ?
#
loop_
_entity_poly.entity_id
_entity_poly.type
_entity_poly.pdbx_seq_one_letter_code
_entity_poly.pdbx_strand_id
1 'polypeptide(L)'
;MASSSPSSSITSNLVSSPFYPSSFSKFSSLPLLSFSQTVKPFPKTSKLLYRTLNNQTTVVKAQTVDFAGSFYEGGIGSDDDPDSAIGSGTMTAVEEKETPPCPPGLRQYETMAVLRPDMSEDERLALTQKYEELLVAGGGMYVEVFNRGVIPLAYSIKKKNKAGESNTYLDGIYLLFTYFTKPESMAVLEATLKADDDVIRSSSFKVIKRNKVIHNGKSRNHAGVGDVDLP
;
A
#
# COMPACT_ATOMS: atom_id res chain seq x y z
N MET A 1 21.90 62.03 33.14
CA MET A 1 23.19 62.49 32.60
C MET A 1 24.26 61.46 32.97
N ALA A 2 25.18 61.21 32.05
CA ALA A 2 26.36 60.31 32.10
C ALA A 2 26.16 58.81 31.77
N SER A 3 26.70 58.48 30.60
CA SER A 3 27.15 57.21 29.96
C SER A 3 28.07 56.36 30.86
N SER A 4 28.39 55.08 30.61
CA SER A 4 28.93 54.46 29.38
C SER A 4 29.08 52.94 29.54
N SER A 5 29.03 52.22 28.41
CA SER A 5 29.28 50.78 28.21
C SER A 5 30.74 50.34 28.44
N PRO A 6 30.98 49.02 28.51
CA PRO A 6 32.14 48.44 27.85
C PRO A 6 31.78 47.28 26.91
N SER A 7 32.40 47.31 25.73
CA SER A 7 32.44 46.24 24.73
C SER A 7 33.74 45.47 24.91
N SER A 8 33.73 44.14 24.87
CA SER A 8 34.94 43.34 24.79
C SER A 8 34.73 42.11 23.90
N SER A 9 35.48 42.09 22.81
CA SER A 9 35.60 41.01 21.82
C SER A 9 36.88 40.19 22.09
N ILE A 10 37.10 39.17 21.24
CA ILE A 10 38.35 38.40 20.99
C ILE A 10 38.62 37.30 22.05
N THR A 11 38.93 36.02 21.80
CA THR A 11 39.64 35.29 20.72
C THR A 11 39.19 33.82 20.60
N SER A 12 39.26 33.28 19.38
CA SER A 12 39.14 31.86 19.00
C SER A 12 40.49 31.12 19.09
N ASN A 13 40.52 29.91 19.65
CA ASN A 13 41.68 29.00 19.59
C ASN A 13 41.34 27.75 18.77
N LEU A 14 41.83 27.69 17.53
CA LEU A 14 41.92 26.49 16.70
C LEU A 14 43.38 26.01 16.72
N VAL A 15 43.60 24.82 17.27
CA VAL A 15 44.90 24.13 17.24
C VAL A 15 45.06 23.45 15.88
N SER A 16 45.97 23.98 15.08
CA SER A 16 46.47 23.39 13.84
C SER A 16 47.78 22.65 14.14
N SER A 17 47.85 21.37 13.81
CA SER A 17 49.08 20.56 13.85
C SER A 17 49.69 20.43 12.44
N PRO A 18 51.02 20.51 12.28
CA PRO A 18 51.65 20.63 10.98
C PRO A 18 51.93 19.29 10.28
N PHE A 19 51.74 19.33 8.97
CA PHE A 19 52.19 18.35 7.99
C PHE A 19 53.73 18.29 7.92
N TYR A 20 54.27 17.08 7.81
CA TYR A 20 55.64 16.80 7.33
C TYR A 20 55.57 15.92 6.07
N PRO A 21 56.32 16.22 5.00
CA PRO A 21 56.48 15.33 3.87
C PRO A 21 57.80 14.54 3.96
N SER A 22 57.78 13.25 3.69
CA SER A 22 58.99 12.50 3.34
C SER A 22 58.67 11.46 2.28
N SER A 23 59.42 11.53 1.19
CA SER A 23 59.21 10.78 -0.05
C SER A 23 60.24 9.67 -0.23
N PHE A 24 59.82 8.63 -0.95
CA PHE A 24 60.57 7.54 -1.60
C PHE A 24 61.40 6.57 -0.73
N SER A 25 61.07 5.27 -0.76
CA SER A 25 61.57 4.38 -1.83
C SER A 25 61.24 2.89 -1.59
N LYS A 26 61.24 2.16 -2.72
CA LYS A 26 61.50 0.72 -2.91
C LYS A 26 60.31 -0.26 -2.93
N PHE A 27 60.08 -0.69 -4.17
CA PHE A 27 59.36 -1.86 -4.63
C PHE A 27 59.69 -3.14 -3.87
N SER A 28 58.66 -3.93 -3.56
CA SER A 28 58.72 -5.38 -3.46
C SER A 28 57.50 -5.95 -4.18
N SER A 29 57.76 -6.89 -5.07
CA SER A 29 56.85 -7.45 -6.07
C SER A 29 56.23 -8.77 -5.62
N LEU A 30 54.91 -8.90 -5.85
CA LEU A 30 54.10 -10.13 -6.09
C LEU A 30 53.87 -11.09 -4.89
N PRO A 31 52.78 -11.92 -4.89
CA PRO A 31 51.99 -12.35 -6.05
C PRO A 31 50.47 -12.12 -6.01
N LEU A 32 49.98 -12.00 -7.24
CA LEU A 32 48.60 -11.99 -7.72
C LEU A 32 47.97 -13.38 -7.48
N LEU A 33 46.97 -13.47 -6.60
CA LEU A 33 46.12 -14.66 -6.50
C LEU A 33 45.10 -14.65 -7.66
N SER A 34 45.43 -15.39 -8.72
CA SER A 34 44.52 -15.74 -9.80
C SER A 34 43.49 -16.74 -9.27
N PHE A 35 42.27 -16.30 -9.00
CA PHE A 35 41.15 -17.20 -8.75
C PHE A 35 40.61 -17.72 -10.09
N SER A 36 41.14 -18.84 -10.56
CA SER A 36 40.59 -19.58 -11.70
C SER A 36 39.36 -20.35 -11.23
N GLN A 37 38.18 -19.73 -11.28
CA GLN A 37 36.91 -20.45 -11.14
C GLN A 37 36.43 -20.91 -12.52
N THR A 38 36.60 -22.19 -12.79
CA THR A 38 36.00 -22.91 -13.91
C THR A 38 34.47 -22.83 -13.82
N VAL A 39 33.88 -21.97 -14.65
CA VAL A 39 32.44 -21.99 -14.94
C VAL A 39 32.12 -23.24 -15.77
N LYS A 40 31.54 -24.25 -15.11
CA LYS A 40 30.91 -25.39 -15.81
C LYS A 40 29.59 -24.92 -16.42
N PRO A 41 29.34 -25.13 -17.72
CA PRO A 41 28.05 -24.83 -18.33
C PRO A 41 27.00 -25.83 -17.84
N PHE A 42 25.97 -25.33 -17.15
CA PHE A 42 24.79 -26.11 -16.80
C PHE A 42 24.00 -26.47 -18.09
N PRO A 43 23.63 -27.75 -18.29
CA PRO A 43 22.78 -28.13 -19.41
C PRO A 43 21.36 -27.61 -19.22
N LYS A 44 20.84 -26.93 -20.25
CA LYS A 44 19.40 -26.70 -20.47
C LYS A 44 18.73 -28.00 -20.92
N THR A 45 17.39 -28.02 -20.84
CA THR A 45 16.43 -29.09 -21.16
C THR A 45 16.08 -29.93 -19.92
N SER A 46 14.82 -30.26 -19.60
CA SER A 46 13.53 -30.06 -20.25
C SER A 46 12.39 -30.42 -19.27
N LYS A 47 11.17 -30.05 -19.68
CA LYS A 47 9.85 -30.56 -19.26
C LYS A 47 9.21 -29.96 -18.01
N LEU A 48 8.45 -28.92 -18.32
CA LEU A 48 7.30 -28.41 -17.60
C LEU A 48 6.28 -29.56 -17.42
N LEU A 49 6.15 -30.08 -16.20
CA LEU A 49 5.01 -30.90 -15.81
C LEU A 49 3.99 -29.98 -15.15
N TYR A 50 2.98 -29.60 -15.93
CA TYR A 50 1.72 -29.11 -15.38
C TYR A 50 1.17 -30.24 -14.50
N ARG A 51 1.13 -30.02 -13.19
CA ARG A 51 0.34 -30.85 -12.29
C ARG A 51 -1.12 -30.47 -12.51
N THR A 52 -1.77 -31.16 -13.45
CA THR A 52 -3.22 -31.15 -13.58
C THR A 52 -3.79 -31.72 -12.29
N LEU A 53 -4.22 -30.83 -11.38
CA LEU A 53 -5.09 -31.21 -10.28
C LEU A 53 -6.41 -31.61 -10.91
N ASN A 54 -6.66 -32.92 -10.83
CA ASN A 54 -7.90 -33.56 -11.18
C ASN A 54 -9.00 -32.95 -10.29
N ASN A 55 -9.84 -32.08 -10.86
CA ASN A 55 -11.04 -31.59 -10.20
C ASN A 55 -11.98 -32.79 -10.04
N GLN A 56 -11.94 -33.44 -8.89
CA GLN A 56 -13.07 -34.22 -8.43
C GLN A 56 -14.23 -33.24 -8.24
N THR A 57 -15.12 -33.25 -9.22
CA THR A 57 -16.46 -32.69 -9.19
C THR A 57 -17.20 -33.29 -8.01
N THR A 58 -17.13 -32.65 -6.85
CA THR A 58 -18.16 -32.82 -5.83
C THR A 58 -19.32 -31.94 -6.27
N VAL A 59 -20.39 -32.61 -6.71
CA VAL A 59 -21.69 -31.98 -6.89
C VAL A 59 -22.14 -31.54 -5.50
N VAL A 60 -21.85 -30.30 -5.13
CA VAL A 60 -22.44 -29.67 -3.95
C VAL A 60 -23.88 -29.38 -4.32
N LYS A 61 -24.78 -30.26 -3.87
CA LYS A 61 -26.21 -30.07 -3.97
C LYS A 61 -26.54 -28.87 -3.09
N ALA A 62 -26.86 -27.73 -3.70
CA ALA A 62 -27.37 -26.57 -2.99
C ALA A 62 -28.72 -26.97 -2.38
N GLN A 63 -28.73 -27.15 -1.05
CA GLN A 63 -29.95 -27.31 -0.30
C GLN A 63 -30.43 -25.90 0.02
N THR A 64 -31.49 -25.45 -0.65
CA THR A 64 -32.19 -24.21 -0.31
C THR A 64 -32.82 -24.41 1.06
N VAL A 65 -32.28 -23.73 2.06
CA VAL A 65 -32.91 -23.66 3.37
C VAL A 65 -33.81 -22.45 3.32
N ASP A 66 -35.10 -22.70 3.11
CA ASP A 66 -36.13 -21.68 3.05
C ASP A 66 -36.36 -21.18 4.48
N PHE A 67 -35.62 -20.14 4.89
CA PHE A 67 -35.78 -19.51 6.19
C PHE A 67 -37.02 -18.60 6.18
N ALA A 68 -38.19 -19.21 6.08
CA ALA A 68 -39.46 -18.57 6.40
C ALA A 68 -39.67 -18.61 7.92
N GLY A 69 -38.89 -17.78 8.64
CA GLY A 69 -39.04 -17.56 10.06
C GLY A 69 -39.73 -16.23 10.33
N SER A 70 -41.03 -16.26 10.59
CA SER A 70 -41.77 -15.15 11.20
C SER A 70 -41.29 -14.94 12.63
N PHE A 71 -40.39 -13.99 12.86
CA PHE A 71 -39.82 -13.69 14.18
C PHE A 71 -40.27 -12.34 14.78
N TYR A 72 -41.48 -11.90 14.50
CA TYR A 72 -42.09 -10.82 15.32
C TYR A 72 -43.61 -10.95 15.31
N GLU A 73 -44.09 -11.98 15.99
CA GLU A 73 -45.41 -11.96 16.61
C GLU A 73 -45.18 -11.46 18.05
N GLY A 74 -45.32 -10.15 18.22
CA GLY A 74 -45.07 -9.46 19.49
C GLY A 74 -45.90 -8.19 19.56
N GLY A 75 -47.21 -8.32 19.35
CA GLY A 75 -48.16 -7.27 19.62
C GLY A 75 -48.43 -7.15 21.12
N ILE A 76 -48.15 -5.97 21.68
CA ILE A 76 -48.98 -5.42 22.75
C ILE A 76 -49.46 -4.04 22.27
N GLY A 77 -50.77 -3.91 22.15
CA GLY A 77 -51.43 -2.64 21.83
C GLY A 77 -51.63 -1.82 23.11
N SER A 78 -51.52 -0.51 22.95
CA SER A 78 -52.30 0.45 23.72
C SER A 78 -52.52 1.66 22.83
N ASP A 79 -53.79 1.98 22.67
CA ASP A 79 -54.40 2.85 21.68
C ASP A 79 -54.13 4.36 21.85
N ASP A 80 -54.40 5.06 20.74
CA ASP A 80 -54.77 6.48 20.55
C ASP A 80 -53.67 7.58 20.51
N ASP A 81 -53.26 7.96 19.28
CA ASP A 81 -53.48 9.30 18.69
C ASP A 81 -53.04 9.34 17.20
N PRO A 82 -53.84 9.90 16.27
CA PRO A 82 -53.57 9.86 14.83
C PRO A 82 -52.91 11.16 14.32
N ASP A 83 -51.69 11.06 13.80
CA ASP A 83 -51.23 11.76 12.58
C ASP A 83 -49.70 11.63 12.44
N SER A 84 -49.27 10.78 11.51
CA SER A 84 -48.08 10.97 10.66
C SER A 84 -47.89 9.76 9.77
N ALA A 85 -48.44 9.84 8.56
CA ALA A 85 -48.04 8.99 7.46
C ALA A 85 -46.60 9.34 7.01
N ILE A 86 -45.66 8.43 7.21
CA ILE A 86 -44.35 8.38 6.54
C ILE A 86 -44.23 6.92 6.05
N GLY A 87 -44.55 6.61 4.79
CA GLY A 87 -43.82 7.05 3.60
C GLY A 87 -42.69 6.05 3.33
N SER A 88 -43.00 4.88 2.78
CA SER A 88 -42.62 4.50 1.42
C SER A 88 -41.27 5.05 0.94
N GLY A 89 -40.28 4.16 0.88
CA GLY A 89 -39.24 4.16 -0.15
C GLY A 89 -38.31 5.36 -0.21
N THR A 90 -37.15 5.26 0.45
CA THR A 90 -35.92 5.81 -0.11
C THR A 90 -34.75 5.00 0.41
N MET A 91 -34.20 4.20 -0.49
CA MET A 91 -32.83 3.75 -0.45
C MET A 91 -32.01 5.04 -0.50
N THR A 92 -31.53 5.51 0.65
CA THR A 92 -30.65 6.68 0.67
C THR A 92 -29.44 6.29 -0.14
N ALA A 93 -29.37 6.89 -1.33
CA ALA A 93 -28.21 6.97 -2.17
C ALA A 93 -27.01 7.21 -1.26
N VAL A 94 -26.13 6.22 -1.19
CA VAL A 94 -24.75 6.46 -0.79
C VAL A 94 -24.31 7.58 -1.72
N GLU A 95 -24.16 8.76 -1.12
CA GLU A 95 -23.48 9.90 -1.70
C GLU A 95 -22.10 9.38 -2.10
N GLU A 96 -22.01 8.91 -3.35
CA GLU A 96 -20.76 8.73 -4.05
C GLU A 96 -20.19 10.13 -4.14
N LYS A 97 -19.49 10.54 -3.08
CA LYS A 97 -18.67 11.73 -3.06
C LYS A 97 -17.60 11.49 -4.11
N GLU A 98 -17.96 11.81 -5.34
CA GLU A 98 -17.12 11.71 -6.51
C GLU A 98 -15.85 12.50 -6.20
N THR A 99 -14.78 11.76 -5.92
CA THR A 99 -13.47 12.35 -5.63
C THR A 99 -13.16 13.36 -6.72
N PRO A 100 -12.89 14.63 -6.37
CA PRO A 100 -12.81 15.69 -7.35
C PRO A 100 -11.76 15.36 -8.41
N PRO A 101 -12.01 15.72 -9.69
CA PRO A 101 -11.08 15.45 -10.76
C PRO A 101 -9.70 16.03 -10.42
N CYS A 102 -8.65 15.25 -10.69
CA CYS A 102 -7.25 15.59 -10.39
C CYS A 102 -6.98 17.07 -10.69
N PRO A 103 -6.54 17.88 -9.71
CA PRO A 103 -6.21 19.26 -9.98
C PRO A 103 -5.07 19.33 -11.02
N PRO A 104 -5.09 20.33 -11.92
CA PRO A 104 -4.11 20.45 -12.98
C PRO A 104 -2.69 20.54 -12.42
N GLY A 105 -1.79 19.71 -12.94
CA GLY A 105 -0.37 19.68 -12.53
C GLY A 105 -0.02 18.65 -11.45
N LEU A 106 -0.99 18.03 -10.79
CA LEU A 106 -0.76 16.92 -9.86
C LEU A 106 -1.10 15.58 -10.50
N ARG A 107 -0.49 14.51 -9.97
CA ARG A 107 -0.79 13.13 -10.36
C ARG A 107 -1.40 12.39 -9.18
N GLN A 108 -2.37 11.53 -9.49
CA GLN A 108 -2.97 10.64 -8.50
C GLN A 108 -2.03 9.47 -8.23
N TYR A 109 -1.78 9.22 -6.96
CA TYR A 109 -1.02 8.09 -6.47
C TYR A 109 -1.76 7.39 -5.34
N GLU A 110 -1.42 6.13 -5.19
CA GLU A 110 -1.90 5.25 -4.13
C GLU A 110 -0.67 4.56 -3.53
N THR A 111 -0.46 4.72 -2.23
CA THR A 111 0.65 4.07 -1.52
C THR A 111 0.12 3.12 -0.48
N MET A 112 0.54 1.86 -0.61
CA MET A 112 0.32 0.83 0.38
C MET A 112 1.54 0.74 1.29
N ALA A 113 1.36 0.98 2.58
CA ALA A 113 2.35 0.79 3.61
C ALA A 113 1.92 -0.35 4.55
N VAL A 114 2.84 -1.25 4.83
CA VAL A 114 2.68 -2.32 5.82
C VAL A 114 3.53 -1.94 7.02
N LEU A 115 2.90 -1.77 8.18
CA LEU A 115 3.56 -1.48 9.45
C LEU A 115 3.80 -2.75 10.26
N ARG A 116 4.68 -2.63 11.26
CA ARG A 116 4.87 -3.65 12.30
C ARG A 116 3.55 -3.93 13.04
N PRO A 117 3.23 -5.20 13.36
CA PRO A 117 2.01 -5.55 14.09
C PRO A 117 2.07 -5.18 15.59
N ASP A 118 3.28 -4.97 16.13
CA ASP A 118 3.50 -4.64 17.54
C ASP A 118 3.17 -3.18 17.89
N MET A 119 2.83 -2.36 16.89
CA MET A 119 2.54 -0.94 17.04
C MET A 119 1.18 -0.71 17.68
N SER A 120 1.12 0.20 18.63
CA SER A 120 -0.12 0.68 19.22
C SER A 120 -0.92 1.57 18.26
N GLU A 121 -2.19 1.80 18.57
CA GLU A 121 -3.05 2.67 17.75
C GLU A 121 -2.58 4.12 17.76
N ASP A 122 -2.07 4.61 18.89
CA ASP A 122 -1.55 5.97 19.03
C ASP A 122 -0.31 6.19 18.17
N GLU A 123 0.63 5.23 18.16
CA GLU A 123 1.82 5.30 17.32
C GLU A 123 1.45 5.22 15.83
N ARG A 124 0.44 4.42 15.48
CA ARG A 124 -0.11 4.36 14.11
C ARG A 124 -0.72 5.69 13.69
N LEU A 125 -1.46 6.36 14.57
CA LEU A 125 -2.03 7.67 14.31
C LEU A 125 -0.92 8.73 14.17
N ALA A 126 0.11 8.69 15.00
CA ALA A 126 1.27 9.58 14.90
C ALA A 126 2.01 9.43 13.55
N LEU A 127 2.20 8.19 13.08
CA LEU A 127 2.79 7.95 11.75
C LEU A 127 1.88 8.44 10.62
N THR A 128 0.57 8.24 10.76
CA THR A 128 -0.40 8.71 9.77
C THR A 128 -0.31 10.23 9.63
N GLN A 129 -0.32 10.95 10.75
CA GLN A 129 -0.17 12.40 10.78
C GLN A 129 1.18 12.85 10.20
N LYS A 130 2.29 12.19 10.58
CA LYS A 130 3.63 12.48 10.04
C LYS A 130 3.67 12.42 8.51
N TYR A 131 3.09 11.38 7.91
CA TYR A 131 3.10 11.23 6.45
C TYR A 131 2.08 12.13 5.75
N GLU A 132 0.97 12.45 6.40
CA GLU A 132 0.03 13.45 5.89
C GLU A 132 0.70 14.83 5.82
N GLU A 133 1.38 15.25 6.89
CA GLU A 133 2.14 16.50 6.93
C GLU A 133 3.24 16.52 5.85
N LEU A 134 3.94 15.40 5.65
CA LEU A 134 4.95 15.27 4.61
C LEU A 134 4.35 15.41 3.21
N LEU A 135 3.19 14.79 2.96
CA LEU A 135 2.47 14.91 1.69
C LEU A 135 2.03 16.35 1.45
N VAL A 136 1.46 17.02 2.45
CA VAL A 136 1.03 18.43 2.37
C VAL A 136 2.22 19.35 2.12
N ALA A 137 3.33 19.15 2.85
CA ALA A 137 4.57 19.91 2.66
C ALA A 137 5.16 19.71 1.24
N GLY A 138 5.00 18.53 0.66
CA GLY A 138 5.37 18.21 -0.72
C GLY A 138 4.43 18.80 -1.79
N GLY A 139 3.42 19.60 -1.40
CA GLY A 139 2.40 20.15 -2.29
C GLY A 139 1.32 19.14 -2.68
N GLY A 140 1.11 18.13 -1.84
CA GLY A 140 0.06 17.14 -2.00
C GLY A 140 -1.32 17.70 -1.62
N MET A 141 -2.36 17.21 -2.29
CA MET A 141 -3.75 17.60 -2.07
C MET A 141 -4.62 16.34 -1.95
N TYR A 142 -5.74 16.47 -1.23
CA TYR A 142 -6.71 15.39 -0.98
C TYR A 142 -6.04 14.11 -0.49
N VAL A 143 -5.35 14.20 0.66
CA VAL A 143 -4.79 13.02 1.32
C VAL A 143 -5.91 12.29 2.03
N GLU A 144 -6.20 11.07 1.59
CA GLU A 144 -7.13 10.16 2.23
C GLU A 144 -6.35 8.95 2.75
N VAL A 145 -6.59 8.61 4.02
CA VAL A 145 -5.94 7.47 4.67
C VAL A 145 -6.99 6.44 5.03
N PHE A 146 -6.81 5.23 4.52
CA PHE A 146 -7.65 4.10 4.84
C PHE A 146 -6.85 3.03 5.57
N ASN A 147 -7.28 2.71 6.78
CA ASN A 147 -6.65 1.70 7.63
C ASN A 147 -7.41 0.38 7.55
N ARG A 148 -6.72 -0.68 7.13
CA ARG A 148 -7.28 -2.03 6.97
C ARG A 148 -7.09 -2.93 8.20
N GLY A 149 -6.37 -2.46 9.22
CA GLY A 149 -6.06 -3.24 10.41
C GLY A 149 -4.97 -4.30 10.19
N VAL A 150 -4.87 -5.23 11.15
CA VAL A 150 -3.88 -6.31 11.18
C VAL A 150 -4.35 -7.46 10.28
N ILE A 151 -3.52 -7.87 9.32
CA ILE A 151 -3.79 -8.99 8.42
C ILE A 151 -2.55 -9.89 8.37
N PRO A 152 -2.72 -11.23 8.42
CA PRO A 152 -1.60 -12.15 8.27
C PRO A 152 -0.96 -12.06 6.90
N LEU A 153 0.36 -12.05 6.89
CA LEU A 153 1.18 -12.00 5.69
C LEU A 153 1.27 -13.39 5.06
N ALA A 154 1.34 -13.43 3.72
CA ALA A 154 1.52 -14.69 2.99
C ALA A 154 2.89 -15.36 3.25
N TYR A 155 3.88 -14.59 3.72
CA TYR A 155 5.22 -15.07 4.07
C TYR A 155 5.84 -14.13 5.12
N SER A 156 6.82 -14.63 5.85
CA SER A 156 7.51 -13.84 6.87
C SER A 156 8.40 -12.75 6.26
N ILE A 157 8.27 -11.53 6.79
CA ILE A 157 9.11 -10.39 6.37
C ILE A 157 10.17 -10.16 7.45
N LYS A 158 11.44 -10.09 7.04
CA LYS A 158 12.56 -9.73 7.91
C LYS A 158 12.94 -8.28 7.70
N LYS A 159 12.90 -7.47 8.76
CA LYS A 159 13.33 -6.06 8.75
C LYS A 159 14.40 -5.86 9.80
N LYS A 160 15.45 -5.13 9.42
CA LYS A 160 16.47 -4.66 10.38
C LYS A 160 16.13 -3.24 10.79
N ASN A 161 16.12 -2.99 12.10
CA ASN A 161 15.93 -1.65 12.64
C ASN A 161 17.26 -0.89 12.66
N LYS A 162 17.23 0.43 12.84
CA LYS A 162 18.45 1.25 13.02
C LYS A 162 19.26 0.84 14.25
N ALA A 163 18.60 0.26 15.25
CA ALA A 163 19.23 -0.32 16.44
C ALA A 163 20.00 -1.64 16.17
N GLY A 164 19.92 -2.19 14.96
CA GLY A 164 20.59 -3.44 14.56
C GLY A 164 19.80 -4.72 14.85
N GLU A 165 18.63 -4.59 15.48
CA GLU A 165 17.71 -5.70 15.73
C GLU A 165 17.13 -6.23 14.42
N SER A 166 17.05 -7.55 14.28
CA SER A 166 16.46 -8.22 13.12
C SER A 166 15.12 -8.84 13.49
N ASN A 167 14.04 -8.17 13.13
CA ASN A 167 12.69 -8.61 13.47
C ASN A 167 12.07 -9.40 12.31
N THR A 168 11.34 -10.46 12.63
CA THR A 168 10.64 -11.31 11.67
C THR A 168 9.14 -11.24 11.95
N TYR A 169 8.36 -10.77 10.98
CA TYR A 169 6.92 -10.55 11.12
C TYR A 169 6.13 -11.56 10.31
N LEU A 170 5.05 -12.08 10.90
CA LEU A 170 4.05 -12.92 10.23
C LEU A 170 2.74 -12.16 9.96
N ASP A 171 2.51 -11.07 10.68
CA ASP A 171 1.36 -10.18 10.51
C ASP A 171 1.84 -8.77 10.18
N GLY A 172 0.95 -7.93 9.65
CA GLY A 172 1.23 -6.52 9.42
C GLY A 172 -0.04 -5.67 9.41
N ILE A 173 0.11 -4.40 9.80
CA ILE A 173 -0.98 -3.43 9.73
C ILE A 173 -0.92 -2.73 8.37
N TYR A 174 -2.02 -2.77 7.62
CA TYR A 174 -2.10 -2.21 6.28
C TYR A 174 -2.69 -0.80 6.29
N LEU A 175 -1.90 0.18 5.85
CA LEU A 175 -2.33 1.55 5.62
C LEU A 175 -2.32 1.85 4.12
N LEU A 176 -3.41 2.42 3.64
CA LEU A 176 -3.56 2.85 2.27
C LEU A 176 -3.69 4.37 2.22
N PHE A 177 -2.78 5.01 1.51
CA PHE A 177 -2.80 6.45 1.27
C PHE A 177 -3.21 6.71 -0.17
N THR A 178 -4.33 7.41 -0.37
CA THR A 178 -4.74 7.93 -1.68
C THR A 178 -4.51 9.43 -1.68
N TYR A 179 -3.71 9.95 -2.61
CA TYR A 179 -3.37 11.36 -2.62
C TYR A 179 -3.02 11.86 -4.02
N PHE A 180 -3.07 13.18 -4.20
CA PHE A 180 -2.56 13.84 -5.39
C PHE A 180 -1.28 14.58 -5.02
N THR A 181 -0.22 14.44 -5.80
CA THR A 181 1.03 15.16 -5.53
C THR A 181 1.85 15.40 -6.78
N LYS A 182 2.90 16.20 -6.63
CA LYS A 182 3.89 16.44 -7.67
C LYS A 182 4.76 15.19 -7.84
N PRO A 183 5.10 14.80 -9.08
CA PRO A 183 5.96 13.65 -9.32
C PRO A 183 7.37 13.80 -8.71
N GLU A 184 7.83 15.04 -8.52
CA GLU A 184 9.11 15.36 -7.89
C GLU A 184 9.15 14.96 -6.41
N SER A 185 8.08 15.25 -5.67
CA SER A 185 7.97 14.95 -4.23
C SER A 185 7.83 13.46 -3.92
N MET A 186 7.52 12.62 -4.92
CA MET A 186 7.34 11.18 -4.72
C MET A 186 8.60 10.44 -4.30
N ALA A 187 9.75 10.84 -4.84
CA ALA A 187 11.02 10.22 -4.49
C ALA A 187 11.34 10.41 -3.00
N VAL A 188 11.04 11.60 -2.45
CA VAL A 188 11.24 11.92 -1.04
C VAL A 188 10.32 11.07 -0.16
N LEU A 189 9.03 11.00 -0.50
CA LEU A 189 8.08 10.16 0.25
C LEU A 189 8.52 8.69 0.29
N GLU A 190 8.87 8.11 -0.86
CA GLU A 190 9.33 6.71 -0.90
C GLU A 190 10.62 6.49 -0.10
N ALA A 191 11.56 7.43 -0.14
CA ALA A 191 12.78 7.36 0.64
C ALA A 191 12.48 7.39 2.14
N THR A 192 11.58 8.29 2.58
CA THR A 192 11.19 8.38 4.00
C THR A 192 10.46 7.12 4.49
N LEU A 193 9.52 6.59 3.71
CA LEU A 193 8.82 5.34 4.04
C LEU A 193 9.79 4.15 4.14
N LYS A 194 10.79 4.07 3.26
CA LYS A 194 11.81 2.99 3.32
C LYS A 194 12.76 3.16 4.51
N ALA A 195 13.08 4.40 4.86
CA ALA A 195 14.01 4.76 5.93
C ALA A 195 13.40 4.65 7.34
N ASP A 196 12.07 4.62 7.46
CA ASP A 196 11.40 4.39 8.72
C ASP A 196 11.40 2.90 9.09
N ASP A 197 11.63 2.63 10.37
CA ASP A 197 11.76 1.26 10.91
C ASP A 197 10.39 0.61 11.12
N ASP A 198 9.37 1.43 11.38
CA ASP A 198 7.98 0.99 11.60
C ASP A 198 7.33 0.48 10.31
N VAL A 199 7.82 0.92 9.15
CA VAL A 199 7.36 0.48 7.84
C VAL A 199 8.19 -0.71 7.40
N ILE A 200 7.57 -1.89 7.42
CA ILE A 200 8.24 -3.15 7.02
C ILE A 200 8.21 -3.35 5.51
N ARG A 201 7.22 -2.78 4.82
CA ARG A 201 7.13 -2.79 3.35
C ARG A 201 6.32 -1.59 2.87
N SER A 202 6.76 -0.95 1.80
CA SER A 202 6.04 0.14 1.14
C SER A 202 5.99 -0.09 -0.37
N SER A 203 4.86 0.21 -1.00
CA SER A 203 4.71 0.20 -2.44
C SER A 203 3.82 1.34 -2.89
N SER A 204 4.32 2.18 -3.79
CA SER A 204 3.59 3.31 -4.36
C SER A 204 3.17 2.99 -5.79
N PHE A 205 1.96 3.37 -6.16
CA PHE A 205 1.36 3.12 -7.46
C PHE A 205 0.81 4.42 -8.02
N LYS A 206 1.02 4.65 -9.32
CA LYS A 206 0.30 5.69 -10.04
C LYS A 206 -1.08 5.15 -10.40
N VAL A 207 -2.14 5.83 -9.96
CA VAL A 207 -3.51 5.45 -10.32
C VAL A 207 -3.79 5.93 -11.74
N ILE A 208 -4.13 4.99 -12.63
CA ILE A 208 -4.51 5.28 -14.01
C ILE A 208 -5.95 4.83 -14.19
N LYS A 209 -6.82 5.72 -14.69
CA LYS A 209 -8.21 5.37 -15.03
C LYS A 209 -8.20 4.23 -16.06
N ARG A 210 -8.85 3.12 -15.72
CA ARG A 210 -9.01 1.99 -16.64
C ARG A 210 -10.13 2.33 -17.63
N ASN A 211 -9.85 2.25 -18.93
CA ASN A 211 -10.89 2.35 -19.95
C ASN A 211 -11.69 1.03 -19.93
N LYS A 212 -12.99 1.10 -19.61
CA LYS A 212 -13.88 -0.07 -19.69
C LYS A 212 -14.06 -0.45 -21.16
N VAL A 213 -13.51 -1.60 -21.57
CA VAL A 213 -13.82 -2.21 -22.87
C VAL A 213 -15.17 -2.92 -22.74
N ILE A 214 -16.24 -2.24 -23.17
CA ILE A 214 -17.58 -2.84 -23.26
C ILE A 214 -17.53 -3.86 -24.39
N HIS A 215 -17.54 -5.15 -24.04
CA HIS A 215 -17.74 -6.22 -25.01
C HIS A 215 -19.24 -6.29 -25.29
N ASN A 216 -19.68 -5.71 -26.41
CA ASN A 216 -21.05 -5.91 -26.90
C ASN A 216 -21.19 -7.39 -27.30
N GLY A 217 -21.84 -8.18 -26.44
CA GLY A 217 -22.22 -9.55 -26.73
C GLY A 217 -23.20 -9.58 -27.91
N LYS A 218 -22.69 -9.93 -29.09
CA LYS A 218 -23.53 -10.19 -30.27
C LYS A 218 -24.27 -11.52 -30.06
N SER A 219 -25.45 -11.44 -29.45
CA SER A 219 -26.37 -12.58 -29.35
C SER A 219 -26.70 -13.05 -30.76
N ARG A 220 -26.22 -14.24 -31.13
CA ARG A 220 -26.65 -14.91 -32.36
C ARG A 220 -28.01 -15.53 -32.05
N ASN A 221 -29.06 -14.88 -32.51
CA ASN A 221 -30.39 -15.49 -32.56
C ASN A 221 -30.28 -16.72 -33.49
N HIS A 222 -30.43 -17.91 -32.93
CA HIS A 222 -30.52 -19.14 -33.69
C HIS A 222 -31.89 -19.14 -34.36
N ALA A 223 -31.92 -18.86 -35.67
CA ALA A 223 -33.13 -19.00 -36.48
C ALA A 223 -33.60 -20.46 -36.43
N GLY A 224 -34.89 -20.66 -36.19
CA GLY A 224 -35.53 -21.96 -36.16
C GLY A 224 -35.34 -22.69 -37.49
N VAL A 225 -34.90 -23.95 -37.39
CA VAL A 225 -35.01 -24.90 -38.49
C VAL A 225 -36.40 -25.49 -38.39
N GLY A 226 -37.21 -25.19 -39.41
CA GLY A 226 -38.59 -25.64 -39.54
C GLY A 226 -38.70 -27.15 -39.76
N ASP A 227 -39.85 -27.62 -39.28
CA ASP A 227 -40.62 -28.83 -39.57
C ASP A 227 -40.07 -29.81 -40.61
N VAL A 228 -39.93 -31.06 -40.16
CA VAL A 228 -39.77 -32.24 -41.00
C VAL A 228 -41.12 -32.98 -40.96
N ASP A 229 -41.97 -32.73 -41.96
CA ASP A 229 -43.14 -33.58 -42.23
C ASP A 229 -42.68 -34.81 -43.04
N LEU A 230 -42.86 -35.99 -42.44
CA LEU A 230 -42.77 -37.31 -43.07
C LEU A 230 -44.16 -37.74 -43.56
N PRO A 231 -44.22 -38.44 -44.70
CA PRO A 231 -44.77 -39.80 -44.68
C PRO A 231 -43.73 -40.89 -44.93
#